data_AF-A0A6L5QUF8-F1
#
_entry.id   AF-A0A6L5QUF8-F1
#
_cell.length_a   1.000
_cell.length_b   1.000
_cell.length_c   1.000
_cell.angle_alpha   90.00
_cell.angle_beta   90.00
_cell.angle_gamma   90.00
#
_symmetry.space_group_name_H-M   'P 1'
#
loop_
_entity.id
_entity.type
_entity.pdbx_description
1 polymer ?
#
loop_
_entity_poly.entity_id
_entity_poly.type
_entity_poly.pdbx_seq_one_letter_code
_entity_poly.pdbx_strand_id
1 'polypeptide(L)' 'MQLMLNDKAIEVESNITISQLIDWLRIDNGFSDTNFAIAVNMEFVPRSIYSESVLQENDKVEIVLPMQGG' A
#
# COMPACT_ATOMS: atom_id res chain seq x y z
N MET A 1 4.27 -1.84 13.44
CA MET A 1 5.48 -1.42 12.72
C MET A 1 5.27 -0.07 12.05
N GLN A 2 6.34 0.69 11.85
CA GLN A 2 6.29 1.93 11.07
C GLN A 2 6.47 1.62 9.58
N LEU A 3 5.65 2.27 8.74
CA LEU A 3 5.78 2.27 7.27
C LEU A 3 5.84 3.71 6.76
N MET A 4 6.40 3.91 5.57
CA MET A 4 6.32 5.18 4.85
C MET A 4 5.32 5.07 3.71
N LEU A 5 4.09 5.54 3.89
CA LEU A 5 3.03 5.50 2.89
C LEU A 5 2.89 6.85 2.18
N ASN A 6 3.16 6.92 0.87
CA ASN A 6 3.12 8.15 0.08
C ASN A 6 3.83 9.33 0.80
N ASP A 7 5.08 9.10 1.23
CA ASP A 7 5.92 10.03 2.00
C ASP A 7 5.39 10.42 3.41
N LYS A 8 4.37 9.72 3.91
CA LYS A 8 3.86 9.89 5.28
C LYS A 8 4.16 8.67 6.13
N ALA A 9 4.80 8.90 7.28
CA ALA A 9 4.97 7.85 8.28
C ALA A 9 3.60 7.44 8.87
N ILE A 10 3.30 6.14 8.84
CA ILE A 10 2.12 5.53 9.46
C ILE A 10 2.54 4.39 10.37
N GLU A 11 1.68 4.07 11.34
CA GLU A 11 1.85 2.92 12.22
C GLU A 11 0.72 1.93 11.98
N VAL A 12 1.10 0.68 11.71
CA VAL A 12 0.19 -0.43 11.40
C VAL A 12 0.60 -1.67 12.19
N GLU A 13 -0.25 -2.70 12.21
CA GLU A 13 0.13 -4.01 12.76
C GLU A 13 1.36 -4.58 12.02
N SER A 14 2.19 -5.33 12.75
CA SER A 14 3.38 -5.98 12.15
C SER A 14 2.97 -7.24 11.38
N ASN A 15 3.78 -7.61 10.37
CA ASN A 15 3.56 -8.80 9.52
C ASN A 15 2.24 -8.80 8.73
N ILE A 16 1.73 -7.62 8.36
CA ILE A 16 0.58 -7.51 7.48
C ILE A 16 0.99 -7.62 6.01
N THR A 17 0.08 -8.11 5.20
CA THR A 17 0.19 -8.14 3.75
C THR A 17 -0.23 -6.82 3.13
N ILE A 18 0.12 -6.60 1.86
CA ILE A 18 -0.37 -5.44 1.09
C ILE A 18 -1.90 -5.40 1.07
N SER A 19 -2.57 -6.55 0.92
CA SER A 19 -4.05 -6.61 0.97
C SER A 19 -4.60 -6.10 2.31
N GLN A 20 -3.99 -6.49 3.42
CA GLN A 20 -4.40 -6.02 4.75
C GLN A 20 -4.14 -4.52 4.95
N LEU A 21 -3.04 -3.98 4.40
CA LEU A 21 -2.81 -2.53 4.40
C LEU A 21 -3.91 -1.80 3.61
N ILE A 22 -4.35 -2.33 2.47
CA ILE A 22 -5.45 -1.74 1.68
C ILE A 22 -6.76 -1.74 2.48
N ASP A 23 -7.06 -2.83 3.19
CA ASP A 23 -8.25 -2.91 4.02
C ASP A 23 -8.20 -1.91 5.19
N TRP A 24 -7.03 -1.77 5.83
CA TRP A 24 -6.80 -0.74 6.84
C TRP A 24 -7.03 0.67 6.30
N LEU A 25 -6.55 0.97 5.09
CA LEU A 25 -6.77 2.27 4.44
C LEU A 25 -8.23 2.55 4.12
N ARG A 26 -8.99 1.51 3.73
CA ARG A 26 -10.43 1.63 3.44
C ARG A 26 -11.24 1.95 4.69
N ILE A 27 -10.98 1.21 5.76
CA ILE A 27 -11.75 1.30 7.00
C ILE A 27 -11.38 2.56 7.78
N ASP A 28 -10.09 2.81 7.97
CA ASP A 28 -9.61 3.84 8.90
C ASP A 28 -9.29 5.17 8.22
N ASN A 29 -9.05 5.18 6.90
CA ASN A 29 -8.57 6.36 6.17
C ASN A 29 -9.45 6.76 4.97
N GLY A 30 -10.58 6.06 4.75
CA GLY A 30 -11.54 6.41 3.71
C GLY A 30 -11.03 6.22 2.27
N PHE A 31 -9.97 5.44 2.07
CA PHE A 31 -9.45 5.15 0.73
C PHE A 31 -10.47 4.32 -0.05
N SER A 32 -10.97 4.84 -1.18
CA SER A 32 -12.06 4.21 -1.94
C SER A 32 -11.72 3.92 -3.40
N ASP A 33 -10.53 4.31 -3.86
CA ASP A 33 -10.09 4.03 -5.22
C ASP A 33 -9.96 2.52 -5.46
N THR A 34 -10.56 2.07 -6.55
CA THR A 34 -10.47 0.66 -6.98
C THR A 34 -9.43 0.45 -8.07
N ASN A 35 -8.97 1.53 -8.69
CA ASN A 35 -7.97 1.49 -9.74
C ASN A 35 -6.67 2.18 -9.31
N PHE A 36 -5.76 1.40 -8.73
CA PHE A 36 -4.46 1.85 -8.27
C PHE A 36 -3.39 0.75 -8.41
N ALA A 37 -2.12 1.12 -8.48
CA ALA A 37 -1.00 0.21 -8.34
C ALA A 37 -0.28 0.49 -7.01
N ILE A 38 0.41 -0.51 -6.47
CA ILE A 38 1.25 -0.35 -5.28
C ILE A 38 2.69 -0.63 -5.68
N ALA A 39 3.57 0.29 -5.32
CA ALA A 39 5.00 0.04 -5.31
C ALA A 39 5.49 -0.10 -3.87
N VAL A 40 6.36 -1.07 -3.63
CA VAL A 40 7.08 -1.25 -2.37
C VAL A 40 8.55 -1.04 -2.66
N ASN A 41 9.19 -0.12 -1.94
CA ASN A 41 10.60 0.23 -2.13
C ASN A 41 10.95 0.55 -3.60
N MET A 42 10.11 1.34 -4.25
CA MET A 42 10.22 1.76 -5.66
C MET A 42 10.03 0.64 -6.70
N GLU A 43 9.56 -0.54 -6.29
CA GLU A 43 9.24 -1.66 -7.18
C GLU A 43 7.74 -1.96 -7.17
N PHE A 44 7.12 -2.03 -8.36
CA PHE A 44 5.70 -2.35 -8.47
C PHE A 44 5.43 -3.80 -8.08
N VAL A 45 4.50 -3.98 -7.15
CA VAL A 45 4.04 -5.31 -6.76
C VAL A 45 2.85 -5.69 -7.65
N PRO A 46 2.84 -6.89 -8.28
CA PRO A 46 1.68 -7.36 -9.00
C PRO A 46 0.47 -7.54 -8.08
N ARG A 47 -0.70 -7.06 -8.51
CA ARG A 47 -1.97 -7.20 -7.74
C ARG A 47 -2.29 -8.66 -7.38
N SER A 48 -1.86 -9.63 -8.20
CA SER A 48 -2.09 -11.05 -7.96
C SER A 48 -1.40 -11.60 -6.71
N ILE A 49 -0.36 -10.91 -6.20
CA ILE A 49 0.41 -11.35 -5.03
C ILE A 49 0.26 -10.44 -3.81
N TYR A 50 -0.68 -9.49 -3.82
CA TYR A 50 -0.89 -8.58 -2.68
C TYR A 50 -1.25 -9.30 -1.38
N SER A 51 -1.96 -10.42 -1.46
CA SER A 51 -2.32 -11.26 -0.31
C SER A 51 -1.15 -12.08 0.23
N GLU A 52 -0.04 -12.17 -0.50
CA GLU A 52 1.15 -12.96 -0.13
C GLU A 52 2.35 -12.05 0.20
N SER A 53 2.34 -10.81 -0.28
CA SER A 53 3.42 -9.84 -0.09
C SER A 53 3.33 -9.23 1.31
N VAL A 54 4.14 -9.73 2.23
CA VAL A 54 4.23 -9.25 3.62
C VAL A 54 5.13 -8.02 3.69
N LEU A 55 4.60 -6.93 4.24
CA LEU A 55 5.33 -5.69 4.47
C LEU A 55 6.23 -5.79 5.70
N GLN A 56 7.40 -5.17 5.61
CA GLN A 56 8.40 -5.11 6.66
C GLN A 56 8.48 -3.72 7.28
N GLU A 57 9.05 -3.64 8.48
CA GLU A 57 9.27 -2.36 9.14
C GLU A 57 10.16 -1.44 8.28
N ASN A 58 9.76 -0.18 8.19
CA ASN A 58 10.38 0.88 7.37
C ASN A 58 10.24 0.73 5.85
N ASP A 59 9.42 -0.21 5.36
CA ASP A 59 9.11 -0.26 3.93
C ASP A 59 8.47 1.04 3.45
N LYS A 60 8.87 1.46 2.23
CA LYS A 60 8.27 2.57 1.52
C LYS A 60 7.18 2.05 0.60
N VAL A 61 5.95 2.43 0.88
CA VAL A 61 4.78 2.02 0.11
C VAL A 61 4.24 3.24 -0.64
N GLU A 62 4.11 3.12 -1.95
CA GLU A 62 3.50 4.15 -2.81
C GLU A 62 2.24 3.61 -3.47
N ILE A 63 1.13 4.31 -3.27
CA ILE A 63 -0.12 4.09 -3.99
C ILE A 63 -0.14 5.02 -5.19
N VAL A 64 -0.11 4.41 -6.37
CA VAL A 64 -0.08 5.10 -7.66
C VAL A 64 -1.47 5.02 -8.30
N LEU A 65 -2.12 6.17 -8.45
CA LEU A 65 -3.36 6.28 -9.21
C LEU A 65 -3.03 6.48 -10.70
N PRO A 66 -3.82 5.90 -11.63
CA PRO A 66 -3.65 6.13 -13.05
C PRO A 66 -3.86 7.61 -13.34
N MET A 67 -2.88 8.23 -13.99
CA MET A 67 -3.08 9.55 -14.58
C MET A 67 -3.84 9.34 -15.90
N GLN A 68 -5.11 9.75 -15.97
CA GLN A 68 -5.80 9.84 -17.25
C GLN A 68 -5.11 10.90 -18.11
N GLY A 69 -4.28 10.48 -19.07
CA GLY A 69 -3.88 11.31 -20.20
C GLY A 69 -5.03 11.38 -21.21
N GLY A 70 -5.29 12.58 -21.73
CA GLY A 70 -6.27 12.81 -22.80
C GLY A 70 -5.90 12.19 -24.13
#